data_AF-A0A4R5QHR6-F1
#
_entry.id   AF-A0A4R5QHR6-F1
#
_cell.length_a   1.000
_cell.length_b   1.000
_cell.length_c   1.000
_cell.angle_alpha   90.00
_cell.angle_beta   90.00
_cell.angle_gamma   90.00
#
_symmetry.space_group_name_H-M   'P 1'
#
loop_
_entity.id
_entity.type
_entity.pdbx_description
1 polymer ?
#
loop_
_entity_poly.entity_id
_entity_poly.type
_entity_poly.pdbx_seq_one_letter_code
_entity_poly.pdbx_strand_id
1 'polypeptide(L)'
;MAGHRAAYRLTLDKVRDNSDIARADGAMLYEVVDSCDGWATRQRFQLRLTDRDGQDVETTSDYSTFETKDGKKIRFSLTQTSQGAVSQRIAGDAEVTEAGGTVTYTEPEAKQEDLPKGTLLPMLHTIRSLAAAKAGKRMMVVPLFDGTSAEGAQDTTTVISAWQPPAANAKFPDLAKLGSARMRVAFFDRNDSGANGGASAPDYEVGLRYYANGVADEMQMDFGEFSVNGALQELALLPNPC
;
A
#
# COMPACT_ATOMS: atom_id res chain seq x y z
N MET A 1 -6.91 0.15 14.28
CA MET A 1 -5.76 0.86 13.70
C MET A 1 -5.72 2.22 14.35
N ALA A 2 -4.57 2.68 14.84
CA ALA A 2 -4.49 4.01 15.45
C ALA A 2 -4.43 5.08 14.34
N GLY A 3 -5.13 6.19 14.55
CA GLY A 3 -4.98 7.36 13.69
C GLY A 3 -3.56 7.90 13.80
N HIS A 4 -2.93 8.24 12.67
CA HIS A 4 -1.57 8.78 12.64
C HIS A 4 -1.26 9.50 11.33
N ARG A 5 -0.25 10.37 11.37
CA ARG A 5 0.44 10.94 10.21
C ARG A 5 1.88 10.48 10.23
N ALA A 6 2.40 10.06 9.09
CA ALA A 6 3.76 9.61 8.91
C ALA A 6 4.37 10.26 7.66
N ALA A 7 5.61 10.72 7.78
CA ALA A 7 6.39 11.24 6.66
C ALA A 7 7.61 10.33 6.43
N TYR A 8 7.81 9.92 5.20
CA TYR A 8 8.89 9.03 4.78
C TYR A 8 9.78 9.74 3.78
N ARG A 9 11.10 9.60 3.95
CA ARG A 9 12.08 9.95 2.91
C ARG A 9 12.29 8.74 2.03
N LEU A 10 12.18 8.94 0.72
CA LEU A 10 12.38 7.91 -0.29
C LEU A 10 13.77 8.05 -0.90
N THR A 11 14.48 6.93 -0.98
CA THR A 11 15.82 6.86 -1.59
C THR A 11 15.97 5.56 -2.36
N LEU A 12 16.67 5.60 -3.49
CA LEU A 12 17.05 4.41 -4.25
C LEU A 12 17.72 3.36 -3.35
N ASP A 13 17.34 2.09 -3.53
CA ASP A 13 17.90 0.95 -2.83
C ASP A 13 18.70 0.06 -3.78
N LYS A 14 18.03 -0.52 -4.77
CA LYS A 14 18.65 -1.38 -5.79
C LYS A 14 18.16 -1.01 -7.18
N VAL A 15 19.00 -1.30 -8.16
CA VAL A 15 18.71 -1.16 -9.59
C VAL A 15 19.07 -2.51 -10.23
N ARG A 16 18.22 -3.03 -11.12
CA ARG A 16 18.56 -4.23 -11.88
C ARG A 16 19.65 -3.91 -12.91
N ASP A 17 20.48 -4.89 -13.25
CA ASP A 17 21.70 -4.69 -14.06
C ASP A 17 21.45 -3.97 -15.41
N ASN A 18 20.25 -4.09 -15.98
CA ASN A 18 19.86 -3.50 -17.27
C ASN A 18 18.94 -2.26 -17.16
N SER A 19 18.73 -1.70 -15.97
CA SER A 19 17.91 -0.49 -15.82
C SER A 19 18.77 0.78 -15.97
N ASP A 20 18.22 1.78 -16.64
CA ASP A 20 18.85 3.08 -16.91
C ASP A 20 18.77 4.06 -15.72
N ILE A 21 18.22 3.61 -14.59
CA ILE A 21 18.05 4.45 -13.40
C ILE A 21 19.40 4.64 -12.70
N ALA A 22 19.79 5.89 -12.53
CA ALA A 22 21.00 6.29 -11.79
C ALA A 22 20.67 6.74 -10.36
N ARG A 23 19.52 7.39 -10.16
CA ARG A 23 19.14 7.98 -8.88
C ARG A 23 17.62 7.98 -8.71
N ALA A 24 17.17 7.83 -7.46
CA ALA A 24 15.78 8.01 -7.07
C ALA A 24 15.71 8.70 -5.70
N ASP A 25 14.97 9.80 -5.62
CA ASP A 25 14.72 10.53 -4.37
C ASP A 25 13.28 11.00 -4.32
N GLY A 26 12.73 11.06 -3.12
CA GLY A 26 11.35 11.50 -2.96
C GLY A 26 10.90 11.57 -1.52
N ALA A 27 9.59 11.74 -1.37
CA ALA A 27 8.94 11.72 -0.09
C ALA A 27 7.55 11.08 -0.22
N MET A 28 7.11 10.46 0.87
CA MET A 28 5.74 10.00 1.02
C MET A 28 5.15 10.55 2.31
N LEU A 29 3.99 11.16 2.23
CA LEU A 29 3.15 11.50 3.38
C LEU A 29 1.99 10.52 3.42
N TYR A 30 1.74 9.95 4.58
CA TYR A 30 0.65 9.02 4.81
C TYR A 30 -0.12 9.43 6.06
N GLU A 31 -1.43 9.56 5.93
CA GLU A 31 -2.35 9.88 7.02
C GLU A 31 -3.43 8.82 7.07
N VAL A 32 -3.72 8.33 8.28
CA VAL A 32 -4.92 7.57 8.59
C VAL A 32 -5.65 8.27 9.71
N VAL A 33 -6.91 8.60 9.50
CA VAL A 33 -7.82 9.09 10.53
C VAL A 33 -8.75 7.95 10.93
N ASP A 34 -8.75 7.63 12.22
CA ASP A 34 -9.63 6.63 12.83
C ASP A 34 -10.99 7.28 13.14
N SER A 35 -11.86 7.45 12.15
CA SER A 35 -13.21 8.01 12.35
C SER A 35 -14.17 6.97 12.95
N CYS A 36 -15.32 7.39 13.48
CA CYS A 36 -16.32 6.48 14.06
C CYS A 36 -16.76 5.38 13.06
N ASP A 37 -17.12 5.80 11.85
CA ASP A 37 -17.75 4.91 10.85
C ASP A 37 -16.75 4.20 9.94
N GLY A 38 -15.47 4.60 9.98
CA GLY A 38 -14.47 4.08 9.07
C GLY A 38 -13.07 4.66 9.27
N TRP A 39 -12.16 4.32 8.37
CA TRP A 39 -10.82 4.88 8.28
C TRP A 39 -10.73 5.76 7.04
N ALA A 40 -10.39 7.03 7.22
CA ALA A 40 -10.04 7.90 6.11
C ALA A 40 -8.51 7.85 5.93
N THR A 41 -8.07 7.44 4.75
CA THR A 41 -6.64 7.38 4.41
C THR A 41 -6.31 8.44 3.37
N ARG A 42 -5.17 9.10 3.52
CA ARG A 42 -4.60 9.99 2.51
C ARG A 42 -3.13 9.69 2.34
N GLN A 43 -2.70 9.58 1.09
CA GLN A 43 -1.31 9.37 0.74
C GLN A 43 -0.91 10.38 -0.33
N ARG A 44 0.19 11.10 -0.09
CA ARG A 44 0.87 11.90 -1.10
C ARG A 44 2.25 11.34 -1.32
N PHE A 45 2.52 10.94 -2.54
CA PHE A 45 3.77 10.34 -2.94
C PHE A 45 4.40 11.20 -4.01
N GLN A 46 5.69 11.48 -3.88
CA GLN A 46 6.50 12.16 -4.89
C GLN A 46 7.80 11.40 -5.04
N LEU A 47 8.15 11.06 -6.27
CA LEU A 47 9.39 10.40 -6.61
C LEU A 47 9.98 11.05 -7.86
N ARG A 48 11.25 11.41 -7.77
CA ARG A 48 12.05 11.87 -8.89
C ARG A 48 13.08 10.80 -9.22
N LEU A 49 13.00 10.30 -10.45
CA LEU A 49 13.97 9.38 -11.02
C LEU A 49 14.92 10.18 -11.92
N THR A 50 16.21 9.92 -11.82
CA THR A 50 17.22 10.44 -12.75
C THR A 50 17.84 9.25 -13.47
N ASP A 51 17.82 9.29 -14.80
CA ASP A 51 18.51 8.29 -15.61
C ASP A 51 20.03 8.54 -15.70
N ARG A 52 20.75 7.65 -16.38
CA ARG A 52 22.21 7.76 -16.58
C ARG A 52 22.63 8.92 -17.48
N ASP A 53 21.73 9.41 -18.32
CA ASP A 53 21.95 10.57 -19.19
C ASP A 53 21.66 11.90 -18.46
N GLY A 54 21.17 11.83 -17.22
CA GLY A 54 20.87 12.97 -16.36
C GLY A 54 19.48 13.56 -16.59
N GLN A 55 18.58 12.85 -17.28
CA GLN A 55 17.18 13.28 -17.42
C GLN A 55 16.39 12.93 -16.16
N ASP A 56 15.64 13.91 -15.67
CA ASP A 56 14.77 13.75 -14.52
C ASP A 56 13.33 13.45 -14.96
N VAL A 57 12.73 12.40 -14.39
CA VAL A 57 11.30 12.12 -14.43
C VAL A 57 10.72 12.25 -13.04
N GLU A 58 9.86 13.25 -12.86
CA GLU A 58 9.08 13.40 -11.63
C GLU A 58 7.69 12.80 -11.76
N THR A 59 7.34 11.96 -10.80
CA THR A 59 6.02 11.36 -10.65
C THR A 59 5.46 11.73 -9.28
N THR A 60 4.21 12.18 -9.25
CA THR A 60 3.45 12.41 -8.01
C THR A 60 2.12 11.68 -8.03
N SER A 61 1.66 11.29 -6.85
CA SER A 61 0.38 10.62 -6.65
C SER A 61 -0.31 11.20 -5.41
N ASP A 62 -1.58 11.61 -5.55
CA ASP A 62 -2.49 11.91 -4.44
C ASP A 62 -3.57 10.83 -4.42
N TYR A 63 -3.56 10.03 -3.36
CA TYR A 63 -4.45 8.89 -3.15
C TYR A 63 -5.25 9.10 -1.87
N SER A 64 -6.55 8.84 -1.93
CA SER A 64 -7.42 8.96 -0.77
C SER A 64 -8.48 7.88 -0.75
N THR A 65 -8.79 7.40 0.44
CA THR A 65 -9.85 6.41 0.65
C THR A 65 -10.66 6.67 1.90
N PHE A 66 -11.88 6.15 1.90
CA PHE A 66 -12.69 5.96 3.10
C PHE A 66 -13.18 4.52 3.14
N GLU A 67 -12.70 3.73 4.11
CA GLU A 67 -13.08 2.33 4.31
C GLU A 67 -13.92 2.17 5.58
N THR A 68 -15.06 1.49 5.50
CA THR A 68 -15.95 1.29 6.67
C THR A 68 -15.34 0.34 7.70
N LYS A 69 -15.69 0.49 9.00
CA LYS A 69 -15.13 -0.35 10.08
C LYS A 69 -15.40 -1.85 9.92
N ASP A 70 -16.51 -2.20 9.27
CA ASP A 70 -16.87 -3.57 8.97
C ASP A 70 -16.10 -4.14 7.76
N GLY A 71 -15.31 -3.31 7.09
CA GLY A 71 -14.47 -3.66 5.93
C GLY A 71 -15.27 -4.07 4.70
N LYS A 72 -16.51 -3.55 4.56
CA LYS A 72 -17.41 -3.90 3.45
C LYS A 72 -17.50 -2.86 2.37
N LYS A 73 -17.17 -1.60 2.64
CA LYS A 73 -17.25 -0.53 1.64
C LYS A 73 -15.98 0.29 1.61
N ILE A 74 -15.56 0.68 0.41
CA ILE A 74 -14.51 1.66 0.20
C ILE A 74 -14.95 2.69 -0.83
N ARG A 75 -14.66 3.96 -0.57
CA ARG A 75 -14.61 4.99 -1.61
C ARG A 75 -13.15 5.34 -1.84
N PHE A 76 -12.75 5.48 -3.09
CA PHE A 76 -11.35 5.72 -3.46
C PHE A 76 -11.23 6.80 -4.53
N SER A 77 -10.08 7.48 -4.51
CA SER A 77 -9.64 8.36 -5.58
C SER A 77 -8.11 8.37 -5.62
N LEU A 78 -7.56 8.24 -6.82
CA LEU A 78 -6.15 8.33 -7.14
C LEU A 78 -5.99 9.32 -8.30
N THR A 79 -5.11 10.30 -8.13
CA THR A 79 -4.62 11.13 -9.24
C THR A 79 -3.11 10.99 -9.32
N GLN A 80 -2.62 10.49 -10.45
CA GLN A 80 -1.21 10.41 -10.75
C GLN A 80 -0.83 11.48 -11.79
N THR A 81 0.29 12.15 -11.55
CA THR A 81 0.85 13.18 -12.42
C THR A 81 2.30 12.82 -12.72
N SER A 82 2.67 12.86 -14.00
CA SER A 82 4.06 12.70 -14.45
C SER A 82 4.47 13.94 -15.23
N GLN A 83 5.64 14.50 -14.92
CA GLN A 83 6.15 15.73 -15.56
C GLN A 83 5.15 16.90 -15.54
N GLY A 84 4.39 17.03 -14.44
CA GLY A 84 3.37 18.06 -14.27
C GLY A 84 2.06 17.84 -15.04
N ALA A 85 1.96 16.79 -15.86
CA ALA A 85 0.74 16.41 -16.57
C ALA A 85 0.05 15.22 -15.90
N VAL A 86 -1.27 15.27 -15.78
CA VAL A 86 -2.05 14.16 -15.22
C VAL A 86 -1.91 12.95 -16.13
N SER A 87 -1.30 11.88 -15.62
CA SER A 87 -1.08 10.63 -16.35
C SER A 87 -2.23 9.64 -16.14
N GLN A 88 -2.87 9.68 -14.97
CA GLN A 88 -3.94 8.75 -14.61
C GLN A 88 -4.87 9.37 -13.57
N ARG A 89 -6.16 9.07 -13.69
CA ARG A 89 -7.13 9.26 -12.62
C ARG A 89 -8.00 8.02 -12.49
N ILE A 90 -8.20 7.58 -11.26
CA ILE A 90 -9.08 6.48 -10.91
C ILE A 90 -9.92 6.93 -9.74
N ALA A 91 -11.23 6.76 -9.83
CA ALA A 91 -12.14 7.10 -8.74
C ALA A 91 -13.36 6.20 -8.79
N GLY A 92 -13.97 5.97 -7.62
CA GLY A 92 -15.15 5.15 -7.52
C GLY A 92 -15.45 4.72 -6.09
N ASP A 93 -16.34 3.73 -6.00
CA ASP A 93 -16.64 3.02 -4.76
C ASP A 93 -16.78 1.53 -5.02
N ALA A 94 -16.53 0.74 -3.99
CA ALA A 94 -16.69 -0.70 -4.03
C ALA A 94 -17.36 -1.21 -2.77
N GLU A 95 -18.15 -2.27 -2.95
CA GLU A 95 -18.75 -3.04 -1.87
C GLU A 95 -18.28 -4.49 -1.95
N VAL A 96 -17.85 -5.05 -0.83
CA VAL A 96 -17.41 -6.44 -0.71
C VAL A 96 -18.22 -7.18 0.33
N THR A 97 -18.48 -8.45 0.03
CA THR A 97 -19.16 -9.42 0.87
C THR A 97 -18.36 -10.71 0.94
N GLU A 98 -18.78 -11.66 1.77
CA GLU A 98 -18.15 -12.99 1.81
C GLU A 98 -18.29 -13.78 0.51
N ALA A 99 -19.25 -13.42 -0.36
CA ALA A 99 -19.50 -14.08 -1.64
C ALA A 99 -18.72 -13.47 -2.81
N GLY A 100 -18.10 -12.31 -2.63
CA GLY A 100 -17.56 -11.46 -3.70
C GLY A 100 -17.97 -10.02 -3.49
N GLY A 101 -17.74 -9.17 -4.48
CA GLY A 101 -18.09 -7.77 -4.39
C GLY A 101 -18.28 -7.14 -5.76
N THR A 102 -18.43 -5.83 -5.75
CA THR A 102 -18.60 -5.03 -6.95
C THR A 102 -17.89 -3.71 -6.75
N VAL A 103 -17.16 -3.27 -7.77
CA VAL A 103 -16.63 -1.90 -7.86
C VAL A 103 -17.36 -1.14 -8.96
N THR A 104 -17.71 0.11 -8.68
CA THR A 104 -18.23 1.08 -9.64
C THR A 104 -17.20 2.19 -9.81
N TYR A 105 -16.57 2.26 -10.98
CA TYR A 105 -15.65 3.33 -11.35
C TYR A 105 -16.41 4.51 -11.93
N THR A 106 -15.95 5.71 -11.59
CA THR A 106 -16.42 6.97 -12.18
C THR A 106 -15.35 7.64 -13.04
N GLU A 107 -14.07 7.30 -12.83
CA GLU A 107 -12.93 7.73 -13.66
C GLU A 107 -12.00 6.54 -13.93
N PRO A 108 -11.34 6.47 -15.11
CA PRO A 108 -11.41 7.45 -16.21
C PRO A 108 -12.71 7.39 -17.00
N GLU A 109 -13.46 6.29 -16.88
CA GLU A 109 -14.77 6.11 -17.49
C GLU A 109 -15.71 5.38 -16.52
N ALA A 110 -17.02 5.58 -16.69
CA ALA A 110 -18.01 4.90 -15.88
C ALA A 110 -18.10 3.43 -16.27
N LYS A 111 -17.70 2.54 -15.36
CA LYS A 111 -17.82 1.09 -15.55
C LYS A 111 -17.99 0.38 -14.22
N GLN A 112 -18.44 -0.87 -14.29
CA GLN A 112 -18.63 -1.72 -13.13
C GLN A 112 -17.88 -3.03 -13.35
N GLU A 113 -17.23 -3.54 -12.32
CA GLU A 113 -16.54 -4.83 -12.35
C GLU A 113 -16.86 -5.64 -11.10
N ASP A 114 -16.86 -6.97 -11.27
CA ASP A 114 -17.07 -7.89 -10.17
C ASP A 114 -15.75 -8.13 -9.42
N LEU A 115 -15.82 -8.08 -8.09
CA LEU A 115 -14.70 -8.40 -7.23
C LEU A 115 -14.79 -9.88 -6.80
N PRO A 116 -13.68 -10.61 -6.83
CA PRO A 116 -13.66 -12.03 -6.52
C PRO A 116 -14.03 -12.30 -5.07
N LYS A 117 -14.49 -13.53 -4.82
CA LYS A 117 -14.80 -13.99 -3.47
C LYS A 117 -13.59 -13.86 -2.54
N GLY A 118 -13.81 -13.31 -1.35
CA GLY A 118 -12.77 -13.16 -0.33
C GLY A 118 -11.87 -11.93 -0.51
N THR A 119 -12.20 -11.03 -1.46
CA THR A 119 -11.53 -9.73 -1.60
C THR A 119 -11.52 -8.97 -0.29
N LEU A 120 -10.35 -8.46 0.10
CA LEU A 120 -10.19 -7.55 1.22
C LEU A 120 -9.98 -6.12 0.73
N LEU A 121 -10.31 -5.18 1.60
CA LEU A 121 -10.00 -3.76 1.47
C LEU A 121 -8.72 -3.44 2.28
N PRO A 122 -7.99 -2.34 1.99
CA PRO A 122 -6.62 -2.12 2.48
C PRO A 122 -6.46 -2.10 4.00
N MET A 123 -7.40 -1.47 4.72
CA MET A 123 -7.34 -1.39 6.18
C MET A 123 -7.66 -2.74 6.81
N LEU A 124 -8.72 -3.42 6.35
CA LEU A 124 -9.04 -4.77 6.80
C LEU A 124 -7.91 -5.76 6.48
N HIS A 125 -7.26 -5.65 5.32
CA HIS A 125 -6.09 -6.43 4.95
C HIS A 125 -4.96 -6.24 5.97
N THR A 126 -4.61 -5.00 6.30
CA THR A 126 -3.58 -4.69 7.31
C THR A 126 -3.93 -5.25 8.69
N ILE A 127 -5.19 -5.09 9.12
CA ILE A 127 -5.69 -5.61 10.39
C ILE A 127 -5.57 -7.15 10.44
N ARG A 128 -5.98 -7.84 9.38
CA ARG A 128 -5.91 -9.30 9.30
C ARG A 128 -4.47 -9.80 9.24
N SER A 129 -3.57 -9.11 8.53
CA SER A 129 -2.14 -9.44 8.51
C SER A 129 -1.49 -9.30 9.88
N LEU A 130 -1.81 -8.22 10.62
CA LEU A 130 -1.34 -8.03 12.01
C LEU A 130 -1.90 -9.11 12.96
N ALA A 131 -3.17 -9.46 12.82
CA ALA A 131 -3.77 -10.54 13.60
C ALA A 131 -3.13 -11.91 13.28
N ALA A 132 -2.88 -12.18 11.99
CA ALA A 132 -2.19 -13.38 11.53
C ALA A 132 -0.77 -13.48 12.11
N ALA A 133 -0.01 -12.37 12.11
CA ALA A 133 1.32 -12.30 12.71
C ALA A 133 1.31 -12.65 14.21
N LYS A 134 0.38 -12.07 14.97
CA LYS A 134 0.20 -12.36 16.41
C LYS A 134 -0.19 -13.82 16.67
N ALA A 135 -0.96 -14.42 15.76
CA ALA A 135 -1.34 -15.83 15.82
C ALA A 135 -0.24 -16.78 15.31
N GLY A 136 0.94 -16.27 14.93
CA GLY A 136 2.06 -17.07 14.44
C GLY A 136 1.90 -17.58 13.00
N LYS A 137 0.86 -17.13 12.27
CA LYS A 137 0.69 -17.44 10.84
C LYS A 137 1.75 -16.70 10.03
N ARG A 138 2.20 -17.33 8.94
CA ARG A 138 3.34 -16.88 8.13
C ARG A 138 3.00 -16.42 6.74
N MET A 139 1.74 -16.62 6.33
CA MET A 139 1.30 -16.34 4.99
C MET A 139 -0.19 -16.00 4.99
N MET A 140 -0.59 -15.08 4.12
CA MET A 140 -1.97 -14.79 3.78
C MET A 140 -2.05 -14.57 2.28
N VAL A 141 -2.95 -15.30 1.61
CA VAL A 141 -3.17 -15.20 0.16
C VAL A 141 -4.64 -14.85 -0.04
N VAL A 142 -4.89 -13.64 -0.53
CA VAL A 142 -6.23 -13.08 -0.69
C VAL A 142 -6.23 -12.09 -1.85
N PRO A 143 -7.34 -11.94 -2.58
CA PRO A 143 -7.50 -10.79 -3.45
C PRO A 143 -7.58 -9.51 -2.61
N LEU A 144 -6.98 -8.43 -3.11
CA LEU A 144 -6.99 -7.11 -2.50
C LEU A 144 -7.55 -6.11 -3.53
N PHE A 145 -8.51 -5.30 -3.09
CA PHE A 145 -8.97 -4.15 -3.85
C PHE A 145 -8.63 -2.87 -3.08
N ASP A 146 -7.73 -2.07 -3.63
CA ASP A 146 -7.28 -0.80 -3.04
C ASP A 146 -7.65 0.43 -3.88
N GLY A 147 -8.20 0.24 -5.09
CA GLY A 147 -8.60 1.34 -5.96
C GLY A 147 -7.42 2.09 -6.60
N THR A 148 -6.23 1.47 -6.69
CA THR A 148 -5.10 2.02 -7.45
C THR A 148 -5.02 1.49 -8.88
N SER A 149 -5.82 0.48 -9.21
CA SER A 149 -6.01 -0.04 -10.58
C SER A 149 -7.45 0.18 -11.04
N ALA A 150 -7.62 0.32 -12.36
CA ALA A 150 -8.92 0.33 -12.99
C ALA A 150 -9.38 -1.08 -13.43
N GLU A 151 -8.67 -2.13 -13.03
CA GLU A 151 -8.91 -3.53 -13.47
C GLU A 151 -9.44 -4.43 -12.33
N GLY A 152 -9.89 -3.83 -11.25
CA GLY A 152 -10.51 -4.54 -10.13
C GLY A 152 -9.49 -4.96 -9.09
N ALA A 153 -9.72 -6.11 -8.46
CA ALA A 153 -8.83 -6.63 -7.42
C ALA A 153 -7.57 -7.24 -8.03
N GLN A 154 -6.44 -7.06 -7.34
CA GLN A 154 -5.20 -7.80 -7.61
C GLN A 154 -5.12 -9.03 -6.69
N ASP A 155 -4.50 -10.10 -7.15
CA ASP A 155 -4.17 -11.21 -6.26
C ASP A 155 -2.94 -10.82 -5.42
N THR A 156 -3.00 -11.06 -4.11
CA THR A 156 -1.90 -10.73 -3.21
C THR A 156 -1.41 -11.93 -2.43
N THR A 157 -0.09 -12.02 -2.29
CA THR A 157 0.56 -12.93 -1.36
C THR A 157 1.32 -12.11 -0.32
N THR A 158 0.87 -12.19 0.92
CA THR A 158 1.51 -11.56 2.07
C THR A 158 2.31 -12.60 2.84
N VAL A 159 3.64 -12.47 2.84
CA VAL A 159 4.56 -13.24 3.69
C VAL A 159 4.80 -12.50 5.00
N ILE A 160 4.68 -13.20 6.12
CA ILE A 160 4.65 -12.62 7.46
C ILE A 160 5.77 -13.20 8.32
N SER A 161 6.66 -12.32 8.78
CA SER A 161 7.76 -12.67 9.70
C SER A 161 7.24 -12.94 11.12
N ALA A 162 8.12 -13.46 11.98
CA ALA A 162 7.75 -13.74 13.37
C ALA A 162 7.39 -12.44 14.09
N TRP A 163 6.31 -12.49 14.88
CA TRP A 163 5.98 -11.40 15.80
C TRP A 163 7.18 -11.12 16.71
N GLN A 164 7.63 -9.87 16.70
CA GLN A 164 8.67 -9.38 17.59
C GLN A 164 8.01 -8.67 18.78
N PRO A 165 8.48 -8.92 20.00
CA PRO A 165 8.03 -8.15 21.17
C PRO A 165 8.44 -6.68 21.04
N PRO A 166 7.88 -5.79 21.88
CA PRO A 166 8.33 -4.41 21.97
C PRO A 166 9.86 -4.30 22.12
N ALA A 167 10.44 -3.35 21.39
CA ALA A 167 11.88 -3.09 21.40
C ALA A 167 12.13 -1.58 21.45
N ALA A 168 13.30 -1.18 21.98
CA ALA A 168 13.64 0.22 22.11
C ALA A 168 13.63 0.93 20.74
N ASN A 169 13.01 2.10 20.68
CA ASN A 169 13.01 2.99 19.52
C ASN A 169 13.26 4.42 20.00
N ALA A 170 14.51 4.88 19.89
CA ALA A 170 14.91 6.21 20.35
C ALA A 170 14.33 7.33 19.48
N LYS A 171 14.11 7.07 18.19
CA LYS A 171 13.59 8.06 17.24
C LYS A 171 12.08 8.24 17.37
N PHE A 172 11.36 7.15 17.64
CA PHE A 172 9.90 7.14 17.78
C PHE A 172 9.47 6.41 19.07
N PRO A 173 9.50 7.09 20.24
CA PRO A 173 9.19 6.49 21.54
C PRO A 173 7.80 5.85 21.63
N ASP A 174 6.81 6.38 20.89
CA ASP A 174 5.45 5.83 20.84
C ASP A 174 5.41 4.39 20.27
N LEU A 175 6.37 4.04 19.42
CA LEU A 175 6.48 2.70 18.84
C LEU A 175 7.25 1.73 19.75
N ALA A 176 8.04 2.24 20.70
CA ALA A 176 8.93 1.42 21.54
C ALA A 176 8.18 0.42 22.44
N LYS A 177 6.90 0.68 22.72
CA LYS A 177 6.02 -0.16 23.55
C LYS A 177 5.21 -1.18 22.75
N LEU A 178 5.35 -1.18 21.43
CA LEU A 178 4.52 -1.99 20.54
C LEU A 178 5.32 -3.15 19.97
N GLY A 179 4.70 -4.34 19.98
CA GLY A 179 5.19 -5.44 19.16
C GLY A 179 5.02 -5.14 17.67
N SER A 180 5.78 -5.84 16.84
CA SER A 180 5.80 -5.59 15.40
C SER A 180 6.04 -6.87 14.60
N ALA A 181 5.73 -6.83 13.31
CA ALA A 181 6.10 -7.88 12.39
C ALA A 181 6.50 -7.29 11.04
N ARG A 182 7.56 -7.85 10.44
CA ARG A 182 7.90 -7.57 9.05
C ARG A 182 6.99 -8.35 8.12
N MET A 183 6.53 -7.69 7.08
CA MET A 183 5.65 -8.26 6.06
C MET A 183 6.19 -7.90 4.69
N ARG A 184 5.97 -8.80 3.73
CA ARG A 184 6.20 -8.53 2.32
C ARG A 184 4.94 -8.91 1.55
N VAL A 185 4.37 -7.96 0.84
CA VAL A 185 3.17 -8.13 0.03
C VAL A 185 3.58 -8.08 -1.43
N ALA A 186 3.29 -9.14 -2.16
CA ALA A 186 3.47 -9.24 -3.60
C ALA A 186 2.10 -9.14 -4.28
N PHE A 187 2.02 -8.29 -5.31
CA PHE A 187 0.80 -8.01 -6.09
C PHE A 187 0.94 -8.65 -7.47
N PHE A 188 -0.13 -9.29 -7.92
CA PHE A 188 -0.22 -9.98 -9.20
C PHE A 188 -1.49 -9.56 -9.92
N ASP A 189 -1.33 -9.05 -11.13
CA ASP A 189 -2.45 -8.71 -11.99
C ASP A 189 -3.16 -9.98 -12.47
N ARG A 190 -4.48 -9.98 -12.30
CA ARG A 190 -5.31 -11.16 -12.60
C ARG A 190 -5.42 -11.41 -14.10
N ASN A 191 -5.28 -10.37 -14.91
CA ASN A 191 -5.34 -10.44 -16.37
C ASN A 191 -4.05 -11.03 -16.97
N ASP A 192 -2.93 -10.90 -16.26
CA ASP A 192 -1.62 -11.46 -16.63
C ASP A 192 -1.32 -12.82 -15.99
N SER A 193 -2.27 -13.35 -15.21
CA SER A 193 -2.22 -14.73 -14.69
C SER A 193 -2.40 -15.73 -15.84
N GLY A 194 -1.31 -15.91 -16.59
CA GLY A 194 -1.28 -16.66 -17.82
C GLY A 194 -1.91 -18.04 -17.68
N ALA A 195 -2.68 -18.42 -18.69
CA ALA A 195 -3.24 -19.75 -18.92
C ALA A 195 -2.19 -20.89 -19.01
N ASN A 196 -0.95 -20.66 -18.58
CA ASN A 196 0.22 -21.52 -18.76
C ASN A 196 1.06 -21.68 -17.48
N GLY A 197 0.46 -21.81 -16.29
CA GLY A 197 1.02 -22.55 -15.13
C GLY A 197 2.46 -22.27 -14.64
N GLY A 198 3.12 -21.21 -15.10
CA GLY A 198 4.43 -20.74 -14.63
C GLY A 198 4.24 -19.70 -13.54
N ALA A 199 5.13 -19.66 -12.55
CA ALA A 199 5.14 -18.60 -11.55
C ALA A 199 5.40 -17.26 -12.26
N SER A 200 4.37 -16.43 -12.40
CA SER A 200 4.57 -15.04 -12.85
C SER A 200 5.35 -14.29 -11.76
N ALA A 201 6.26 -13.41 -12.18
CA ALA A 201 6.84 -12.45 -11.24
C ALA A 201 5.74 -11.47 -10.80
N PRO A 202 5.78 -10.97 -9.55
CA PRO A 202 4.85 -9.93 -9.12
C PRO A 202 5.11 -8.62 -9.86
N ASP A 203 4.03 -7.89 -10.14
CA ASP A 203 4.08 -6.58 -10.80
C ASP A 203 4.61 -5.50 -9.86
N TYR A 204 4.32 -5.67 -8.57
CA TYR A 204 4.79 -4.80 -7.50
C TYR A 204 4.99 -5.59 -6.21
N GLU A 205 6.03 -5.25 -5.46
CA GLU A 205 6.20 -5.77 -4.10
C GLU A 205 6.46 -4.64 -3.11
N VAL A 206 5.87 -4.75 -1.93
CA VAL A 206 6.18 -3.87 -0.80
C VAL A 206 6.57 -4.68 0.43
N GLY A 207 7.78 -4.45 0.90
CA GLY A 207 8.25 -4.87 2.23
C GLY A 207 8.08 -3.74 3.23
N LEU A 208 7.66 -4.05 4.45
CA LEU A 208 7.53 -3.07 5.53
C LEU A 208 7.50 -3.79 6.89
N ARG A 209 7.71 -3.05 7.97
CA ARG A 209 7.40 -3.50 9.33
C ARG A 209 6.16 -2.77 9.84
N TYR A 210 5.10 -3.52 10.13
CA TYR A 210 3.96 -2.98 10.87
C TYR A 210 4.14 -3.16 12.38
N TYR A 211 3.87 -2.09 13.12
CA TYR A 211 3.65 -2.14 14.55
C TYR A 211 2.21 -2.52 14.88
N ALA A 212 1.97 -2.98 16.12
CA ALA A 212 0.67 -3.46 16.58
C ALA A 212 -0.50 -2.46 16.39
N ASN A 213 -0.20 -1.17 16.28
CA ASN A 213 -1.17 -0.10 16.08
C ASN A 213 -1.45 0.22 14.59
N GLY A 214 -0.69 -0.36 13.66
CA GLY A 214 -0.83 -0.11 12.22
C GLY A 214 0.17 0.86 11.62
N VAL A 215 1.01 1.51 12.42
CA VAL A 215 2.10 2.34 11.90
C VAL A 215 3.11 1.43 11.20
N ALA A 216 3.55 1.83 10.00
CA ALA A 216 4.61 1.16 9.27
C ALA A 216 5.93 1.91 9.38
N ASP A 217 7.04 1.17 9.40
CA ASP A 217 8.36 1.70 9.08
C ASP A 217 9.16 0.71 8.22
N GLU A 218 10.40 1.07 7.89
CA GLU A 218 11.30 0.24 7.07
C GLU A 218 10.66 -0.20 5.74
N MET A 219 10.01 0.73 5.02
CA MET A 219 9.37 0.40 3.75
C MET A 219 10.43 0.14 2.67
N GLN A 220 10.21 -0.88 1.85
CA GLN A 220 10.95 -1.18 0.63
C GLN A 220 9.93 -1.44 -0.47
N MET A 221 9.91 -0.58 -1.48
CA MET A 221 8.98 -0.67 -2.61
C MET A 221 9.78 -1.14 -3.83
N ASP A 222 9.38 -2.25 -4.44
CA ASP A 222 10.03 -2.85 -5.60
C ASP A 222 9.13 -2.66 -6.82
N PHE A 223 9.60 -1.86 -7.78
CA PHE A 223 8.90 -1.53 -9.01
C PHE A 223 9.34 -2.42 -10.19
N GLY A 224 9.94 -3.57 -9.90
CA GLY A 224 10.51 -4.45 -10.91
C GLY A 224 11.92 -4.01 -11.29
N GLU A 225 12.08 -2.90 -12.02
CA GLU A 225 13.41 -2.47 -12.51
C GLU A 225 14.33 -1.92 -11.41
N PHE A 226 13.74 -1.38 -10.35
CA PHE A 226 14.44 -0.76 -9.23
C PHE A 226 13.60 -0.86 -7.96
N SER A 227 14.26 -0.71 -6.82
CA SER A 227 13.63 -0.61 -5.51
C SER A 227 13.96 0.70 -4.80
N VAL A 228 13.03 1.15 -3.96
CA VAL A 228 13.13 2.39 -3.17
C VAL A 228 12.91 2.07 -1.70
N ASN A 229 13.81 2.54 -0.85
CA ASN A 229 13.65 2.52 0.60
C ASN A 229 12.86 3.75 1.07
N GLY A 230 11.79 3.51 1.83
CA GLY A 230 11.01 4.52 2.54
C GLY A 230 11.35 4.54 4.03
N ALA A 231 12.18 5.50 4.44
CA ALA A 231 12.60 5.65 5.83
C ALA A 231 11.69 6.64 6.57
N LEU A 232 11.01 6.18 7.63
CA LEU A 232 10.17 7.03 8.49
C LEU A 232 11.01 8.16 9.10
N GLN A 233 10.60 9.40 8.86
CA GLN A 233 11.24 10.62 9.36
C GLN A 233 10.43 11.28 10.46
N GLU A 234 9.11 11.37 10.28
CA GLU A 234 8.19 11.99 11.24
C GLU A 234 7.01 11.07 11.49
N LEU A 235 6.54 11.06 12.74
CA LEU A 235 5.35 10.35 13.16
C LEU A 235 4.59 11.23 14.15
N ALA A 236 3.30 11.42 13.89
CA ALA A 236 2.36 12.04 14.81
C ALA A 236 1.16 11.12 14.99
N LEU A 237 0.93 10.64 16.21
CA LEU A 237 -0.32 9.95 16.53
C LEU A 237 -1.46 10.96 16.56
N LEU A 238 -2.58 10.60 15.95
CA LEU A 238 -3.78 11.43 15.94
C LEU A 238 -4.74 10.95 17.03
N PRO A 239 -5.48 11.86 17.67
CA PRO A 239 -6.55 11.47 18.58
C PRO A 239 -7.60 10.67 17.82
N ASN A 240 -8.25 9.74 18.52
CA ASN A 240 -9.50 9.19 18.02
C ASN A 240 -10.60 10.26 18.23
N PRO A 241 -11.23 10.78 17.17
CA PRO A 241 -12.37 11.70 17.30
C PRO A 241 -13.62 11.04 17.94
N CYS A 242 -13.53 9.75 18.25
CA CYS A 242 -14.52 8.90 18.89
C CYS A 242 -13.87 8.10 20.05
#